data_AF-A0A552JGX5-F1
#
_entry.id   AF-A0A552JGX5-F1
#
_cell.length_a   1.000
_cell.length_b   1.000
_cell.length_c   1.000
_cell.angle_alpha   90.00
_cell.angle_beta   90.00
_cell.angle_gamma   90.00
#
_symmetry.space_group_name_H-M   'P 1'
#
loop_
_entity.id
_entity.type
_entity.pdbx_description
1 polymer ?
#
loop_
_entity_poly.entity_id
_entity_poly.type
_entity_poly.pdbx_seq_one_letter_code
_entity_poly.pdbx_strand_id
1 'polypeptide(L)'
;MQRLSAFGELGRWLDFINDRRSQIRRKLEDSPSLRSYPAEILVKEYTRAHREAARQTGLFLSVFPEFCPYTIAQVIEDWWPQ
;
A
#
# COMPACT_ATOMS: atom_id res chain seq x y z
N MET A 1 10.23 20.86 -23.03
CA MET A 1 10.85 19.59 -22.60
C MET A 1 11.63 19.84 -21.33
N GLN A 2 11.06 19.55 -20.16
CA GLN A 2 11.80 19.50 -18.89
C GLN A 2 11.10 18.50 -17.96
N ARG A 3 11.60 17.27 -18.00
CA ARG A 3 11.16 16.11 -17.22
C ARG A 3 12.14 16.01 -16.03
N LEU A 4 11.92 16.81 -14.99
CA LEU A 4 12.81 16.84 -13.81
C LEU A 4 12.09 16.84 -12.43
N SER A 5 10.76 16.71 -12.34
CA SER A 5 10.08 16.60 -11.02
C SER A 5 9.74 15.17 -10.57
N ALA A 6 9.75 14.19 -11.48
CA ALA A 6 9.25 12.83 -11.19
C ALA A 6 10.13 12.07 -10.17
N PHE A 7 11.46 12.25 -10.18
CA PHE A 7 12.36 11.53 -9.28
C PHE A 7 12.23 11.96 -7.81
N GLY A 8 11.98 13.25 -7.56
CA GLY A 8 11.75 13.75 -6.20
C GLY A 8 10.39 13.34 -5.63
N GLU A 9 9.37 13.18 -6.48
CA GLU A 9 8.04 12.71 -6.08
C GLU A 9 8.00 11.21 -5.78
N LEU A 10 8.71 10.41 -6.59
CA LEU A 10 8.86 8.97 -6.35
C LEU A 10 9.60 8.69 -5.03
N GLY A 11 10.68 9.43 -4.73
CA GLY A 11 11.38 9.31 -3.45
C GLY A 11 10.45 9.58 -2.26
N ARG A 12 9.67 10.67 -2.32
CA ARG A 12 8.69 11.01 -1.27
C ARG A 12 7.58 9.97 -1.12
N TRP A 13 7.18 9.32 -2.21
CA TRP A 13 6.14 8.29 -2.18
C TRP A 13 6.64 6.98 -1.55
N LEU A 14 7.86 6.56 -1.90
CA LEU A 14 8.51 5.40 -1.29
C LEU A 14 8.74 5.63 0.22
N ASP A 15 9.23 6.80 0.60
CA ASP A 15 9.42 7.17 2.00
C ASP A 15 8.10 7.14 2.79
N PHE A 16 7.02 7.67 2.19
CA PHE A 16 5.71 7.64 2.82
C PHE A 16 5.20 6.22 3.05
N ILE A 17 5.36 5.31 2.08
CA ILE A 17 4.95 3.91 2.24
C ILE A 17 5.78 3.21 3.32
N ASN A 18 7.10 3.44 3.33
CA ASN A 18 8.01 2.89 4.33
C ASN A 18 7.67 3.39 5.75
N ASP A 19 7.30 4.66 5.89
CA ASP A 19 6.81 5.20 7.16
C ASP A 19 5.52 4.49 7.61
N ARG A 20 4.54 4.30 6.70
CA ARG A 20 3.29 3.58 7.04
C ARG A 20 3.55 2.12 7.44
N ARG A 21 4.42 1.41 6.71
CA ARG A 21 4.87 0.05 7.08
C ARG A 21 5.50 0.01 8.46
N SER A 22 6.37 0.99 8.77
CA SER A 22 7.01 1.11 10.07
C SER A 22 6.01 1.35 11.20
N GLN A 23 4.99 2.19 10.97
CA GLN A 23 3.92 2.42 11.94
C GLN A 23 3.08 1.16 12.20
N ILE A 24 2.79 0.37 11.15
CA ILE A 24 2.11 -0.92 11.31
C ILE A 24 2.97 -1.85 12.16
N ARG A 25 4.26 -2.00 11.83
CA ARG A 25 5.19 -2.88 12.56
C ARG A 25 5.24 -2.54 14.05
N ARG A 26 5.40 -1.26 14.40
CA ARG A 26 5.40 -0.79 15.80
C ARG A 26 4.10 -1.16 16.53
N LYS A 27 2.94 -1.00 15.89
CA LYS A 27 1.65 -1.40 16.48
C LYS A 27 1.57 -2.90 16.76
N LEU A 28 2.15 -3.73 15.90
CA LEU A 28 2.20 -5.18 16.09
C LEU A 28 3.21 -5.62 17.16
N GLU A 29 4.30 -4.86 17.34
CA GLU A 29 5.26 -5.02 18.43
C GLU A 29 4.62 -4.66 19.77
N ASP A 30 3.92 -3.53 19.84
CA ASP A 30 3.20 -3.06 21.05
C ASP A 30 2.02 -3.96 21.43
N SER A 31 1.46 -4.70 20.47
CA SER A 31 0.28 -5.54 20.67
C SER A 31 0.37 -6.84 19.87
N PRO A 32 1.09 -7.87 20.38
CA PRO A 32 1.30 -9.13 19.66
C PRO A 32 0.02 -9.89 19.29
N SER A 33 -1.07 -9.70 20.04
CA SER A 33 -2.38 -10.28 19.73
C SER A 33 -2.98 -9.75 18.42
N LEU A 34 -2.53 -8.59 17.92
CA LEU A 34 -2.99 -8.01 16.66
C LEU A 34 -2.25 -8.54 15.43
N ARG A 35 -1.28 -9.45 15.56
CA ARG A 35 -0.46 -9.92 14.44
C ARG A 35 -1.25 -10.55 13.29
N SER A 36 -2.39 -11.20 13.56
CA SER A 36 -3.25 -11.76 12.52
C SER A 36 -4.12 -10.72 11.83
N TYR A 37 -4.42 -9.61 12.52
CA TYR A 37 -5.42 -8.63 12.09
C TYR A 37 -5.15 -8.01 10.71
N PRO A 38 -3.92 -7.63 10.33
CA PRO A 38 -3.65 -7.11 8.99
C PRO A 38 -4.06 -8.08 7.87
N ALA A 39 -3.89 -9.39 8.09
CA ALA A 39 -4.29 -10.42 7.13
C ALA A 39 -5.81 -10.51 7.02
N GLU A 40 -6.50 -10.43 8.17
CA GLU A 40 -7.97 -10.50 8.26
C GLU A 40 -8.66 -9.34 7.53
N ILE A 41 -8.05 -8.15 7.52
CA ILE A 41 -8.66 -6.96 6.89
C ILE A 41 -8.19 -6.68 5.47
N LEU A 42 -7.20 -7.42 4.95
CA LEU A 42 -6.53 -7.10 3.68
C LEU A 42 -7.52 -6.97 2.51
N VAL A 43 -8.45 -7.92 2.37
CA VAL A 43 -9.45 -7.91 1.27
C VAL A 43 -10.34 -6.67 1.34
N LYS A 44 -10.79 -6.31 2.54
CA LYS A 44 -11.63 -5.13 2.77
C LYS A 44 -10.89 -3.84 2.45
N GLU A 45 -9.67 -3.68 2.98
CA GLU A 45 -8.89 -2.46 2.75
C GLU A 45 -8.37 -2.37 1.31
N TYR A 46 -8.10 -3.49 0.64
CA TYR A 46 -7.79 -3.48 -0.79
C TYR A 46 -8.97 -3.00 -1.62
N THR A 47 -10.19 -3.47 -1.34
CA THR A 47 -11.41 -3.01 -2.02
C THR A 47 -11.58 -1.50 -1.87
N ARG A 48 -11.26 -0.95 -0.69
CA ARG A 48 -11.27 0.49 -0.45
C ARG A 48 -10.17 1.21 -1.24
N ALA A 49 -8.94 0.69 -1.22
CA ALA A 49 -7.81 1.24 -1.95
C ALA A 49 -8.02 1.23 -3.47
N HIS A 50 -8.66 0.18 -4.00
CA HIS A 50 -9.03 0.03 -5.41
C HIS A 50 -9.96 1.16 -5.88
N ARG A 51 -11.02 1.44 -5.10
CA ARG A 51 -11.95 2.56 -5.36
C ARG A 51 -11.26 3.91 -5.25
N GLU A 52 -10.41 4.07 -4.25
CA GLU A 52 -9.70 5.33 -4.02
C GLU A 52 -8.68 5.61 -5.12
N ALA A 53 -7.96 4.59 -5.59
CA ALA A 53 -7.03 4.70 -6.72
C ALA A 53 -7.74 5.13 -8.01
N ALA A 54 -8.87 4.50 -8.33
CA ALA A 54 -9.69 4.91 -9.47
C ALA A 54 -10.17 6.37 -9.34
N ARG A 55 -10.64 6.76 -8.15
CA ARG A 55 -11.09 8.13 -7.86
C ARG A 55 -9.96 9.16 -8.01
N GLN A 56 -8.77 8.87 -7.49
CA GLN A 56 -7.63 9.79 -7.53
C GLN A 56 -7.01 9.92 -8.92
N THR A 57 -6.98 8.84 -9.69
CA THR A 57 -6.36 8.80 -11.03
C THR A 57 -7.34 9.14 -12.15
N GLY A 58 -8.66 9.06 -11.90
CA GLY A 58 -9.68 9.18 -12.92
C GLY A 58 -9.78 7.97 -13.86
N LEU A 59 -9.05 6.87 -13.58
CA LEU A 59 -9.09 5.64 -14.36
C LEU A 59 -10.26 4.75 -13.95
N PHE A 60 -10.71 3.90 -14.87
CA PHE A 60 -11.74 2.91 -14.57
C PHE A 60 -11.23 1.85 -13.59
N LEU A 61 -12.13 1.35 -12.74
CA LEU A 61 -11.83 0.27 -11.78
C LEU A 61 -11.25 -0.98 -12.45
N SER A 62 -11.68 -1.29 -13.68
CA SER A 62 -11.22 -2.43 -14.47
C SER A 62 -9.75 -2.35 -14.90
N VAL A 63 -9.10 -1.19 -14.79
CA VAL A 63 -7.66 -1.04 -15.05
C VAL A 63 -6.83 -1.63 -13.91
N PHE A 64 -7.38 -1.62 -12.70
CA PHE A 64 -6.72 -2.16 -11.52
C PHE A 64 -7.13 -3.62 -11.30
N PRO A 65 -6.26 -4.46 -10.71
CA PRO A 65 -6.65 -5.82 -10.32
C PRO A 65 -7.87 -5.78 -9.38
N GLU A 66 -8.86 -6.63 -9.64
CA GLU A 66 -10.09 -6.70 -8.84
C GLU A 66 -9.82 -7.21 -7.42
N PHE A 67 -8.85 -8.13 -7.29
CA PHE A 67 -8.40 -8.68 -6.02
C PHE A 67 -6.95 -8.28 -5.74
N CYS A 68 -6.59 -8.23 -4.45
CA CYS A 68 -5.23 -7.90 -4.05
C CYS A 68 -4.25 -8.93 -4.63
N PRO A 69 -3.27 -8.52 -5.46
CA PRO A 69 -2.31 -9.45 -6.03
C PRO A 69 -1.18 -9.82 -5.05
N TYR A 70 -1.17 -9.23 -3.86
CA TYR A 70 -0.09 -9.35 -2.89
C TYR A 70 -0.56 -10.01 -1.60
N THR A 71 0.32 -10.81 -1.01
CA THR A 71 0.14 -11.33 0.34
C THR A 71 0.30 -10.21 1.37
N ILE A 72 -0.26 -10.41 2.57
CA ILE A 72 -0.10 -9.43 3.65
C ILE A 72 1.37 -9.18 4.00
N ALA A 73 2.22 -10.22 3.96
CA ALA A 73 3.65 -10.09 4.19
C ALA A 73 4.31 -9.15 3.17
N GLN A 74 3.99 -9.30 1.88
CA GLN A 74 4.48 -8.40 0.83
C GLN A 74 3.98 -6.96 0.99
N VAL A 75 2.78 -6.77 1.54
CA VAL A 75 2.23 -5.42 1.76
C VAL A 75 2.93 -4.71 2.92
N ILE A 76 3.22 -5.40 4.02
CA ILE A 76 3.73 -4.76 5.25
C ILE A 76 5.25 -4.79 5.39
N GLU A 77 5.94 -5.73 4.76
CA GLU A 77 7.40 -5.83 4.82
C GLU A 77 8.09 -4.97 3.76
N ASP A 78 9.42 -4.90 3.85
CA ASP A 78 10.26 -4.21 2.86
C ASP A 78 10.33 -5.00 1.54
N TRP A 79 9.22 -4.97 0.80
CA TRP A 79 9.04 -5.63 -0.48
C TRP A 79 8.38 -4.68 -1.47
N TRP A 80 8.80 -4.79 -2.74
CA TRP A 80 8.26 -4.00 -3.85
C TRP A 80 8.00 -4.91 -5.06
N PRO A 81 6.88 -4.71 -5.79
CA PRO A 81 6.63 -5.40 -7.04
C PRO A 81 7.67 -5.00 -8.09
N GLN A 82 8.14 -5.96 -8.87
CA GLN A 82 9.07 -5.75 -10.00
C GLN A 82 8.32 -5.44 -11.29
#